data_AF-A0A9X1NS44-F1
#
_entry.id   AF-A0A9X1NS44-F1
#
_cell.length_a   1.000
_cell.length_b   1.000
_cell.length_c   1.000
_cell.angle_alpha   90.00
_cell.angle_beta   90.00
_cell.angle_gamma   90.00
#
_symmetry.space_group_name_H-M   'P 1'
#
loop_
_entity.id
_entity.type
_entity.pdbx_description
1 polymer ?
#
loop_
_entity_poly.entity_id
_entity_poly.type
_entity_poly.pdbx_seq_one_letter_code
_entity_poly.pdbx_strand_id
1 'polypeptide(L)'
;MTTNKRYQVEQHIVCDGWTNTWTEEDEDGVTMPQTFTSRAEAHAAIQEFLLDVREANASRYMTEFYRRVDFRVRVVRPQDDAEA
;
A
#
# COMPACT_ATOMS: atom_id res chain seq x y z
N MET A 1 -9.28 -14.80 -20.97
CA MET A 1 -8.86 -13.41 -20.67
C MET A 1 -9.14 -13.15 -19.19
N THR A 2 -8.29 -13.66 -18.30
CA THR A 2 -8.36 -13.34 -16.87
C THR A 2 -7.70 -11.99 -16.69
N THR A 3 -8.50 -10.95 -16.51
CA THR A 3 -8.01 -9.64 -16.05
C THR A 3 -7.38 -9.87 -14.67
N ASN A 4 -6.05 -9.90 -14.61
CA ASN A 4 -5.30 -10.02 -13.35
C ASN A 4 -5.52 -8.74 -12.54
N LYS A 5 -6.63 -8.67 -11.81
CA LYS A 5 -6.92 -7.57 -10.89
C LYS A 5 -5.85 -7.58 -9.82
N ARG A 6 -5.06 -6.52 -9.78
CA ARG A 6 -4.10 -6.26 -8.73
C ARG A 6 -4.70 -5.27 -7.74
N TYR A 7 -4.27 -5.34 -6.49
CA TYR A 7 -4.76 -4.48 -5.43
C TYR A 7 -3.58 -3.72 -4.85
N GLN A 8 -3.65 -2.40 -4.81
CA GLN A 8 -2.64 -1.59 -4.15
C GLN A 8 -3.22 -0.96 -2.89
N VAL A 9 -2.35 -0.67 -1.94
CA VAL A 9 -2.70 0.07 -0.73
C VAL A 9 -2.30 1.52 -0.90
N GLU A 10 -3.27 2.40 -0.67
CA GLU A 10 -3.06 3.84 -0.72
C GLU A 10 -3.31 4.45 0.66
N GLN A 11 -2.48 5.42 1.01
CA GLN A 11 -2.60 6.24 2.21
C GLN A 11 -3.09 7.63 1.83
N HIS A 12 -4.00 8.18 2.63
CA HIS A 12 -4.45 9.55 2.49
C HIS A 12 -3.49 10.52 3.18
N ILE A 13 -2.81 11.34 2.38
CA ILE A 13 -1.99 12.45 2.82
C ILE A 13 -2.81 13.74 2.64
N VAL A 14 -2.94 14.54 3.69
CA VAL A 14 -3.81 15.74 3.72
C VAL A 14 -3.58 16.68 2.54
N CYS A 15 -2.34 16.82 2.07
CA CYS A 15 -1.99 17.71 0.96
C CYS A 15 -1.90 17.00 -0.41
N ASP A 16 -1.58 15.70 -0.43
CA ASP A 16 -1.27 14.95 -1.67
C ASP A 16 -2.43 14.04 -2.13
N GLY A 17 -3.45 13.89 -1.29
CA GLY A 17 -4.55 12.97 -1.51
C GLY A 17 -4.12 11.53 -1.27
N TRP A 18 -4.62 10.61 -2.10
CA TRP A 18 -4.34 9.18 -1.95
C TRP A 18 -3.11 8.79 -2.73
N THR A 19 -2.01 8.55 -2.03
CA THR A 19 -0.75 8.08 -2.62
C THR A 19 -0.51 6.61 -2.28
N ASN A 20 0.30 5.92 -3.09
CA ASN A 20 0.65 4.54 -2.79
C ASN A 20 1.49 4.47 -1.50
N THR A 21 1.13 3.55 -0.61
CA THR A 21 1.79 3.36 0.69
C THR A 21 3.09 2.55 0.59
N TRP A 22 3.16 1.58 -0.32
CA TRP A 22 4.23 0.60 -0.40
C TRP A 22 4.80 0.51 -1.80
N THR A 23 6.11 0.55 -1.90
CA THR A 23 6.82 0.38 -3.17
C THR A 23 7.72 -0.85 -3.10
N GLU A 24 7.80 -1.60 -4.19
CA GLU A 24 8.76 -2.68 -4.40
C GLU A 24 9.81 -2.24 -5.42
N GLU A 25 11.03 -2.75 -5.31
CA GLU A 25 12.10 -2.50 -6.27
C GLU A 25 12.23 -3.72 -7.18
N ASP A 26 12.16 -3.49 -8.49
CA ASP A 26 12.27 -4.55 -9.50
C ASP A 26 13.75 -4.90 -9.78
N GLU A 27 14.01 -5.94 -10.58
CA GLU A 27 15.36 -6.47 -10.85
C GLU A 27 16.30 -5.43 -11.48
N ASP A 28 15.73 -4.44 -12.17
CA ASP A 28 16.43 -3.30 -12.78
C ASP A 28 16.66 -2.11 -11.83
N GLY A 29 16.32 -2.24 -10.53
CA GLY A 29 16.42 -1.16 -9.54
C GLY A 29 15.33 -0.09 -9.70
N VAL A 30 14.25 -0.40 -10.40
CA VAL A 30 13.12 0.51 -10.61
C VAL A 30 12.13 0.35 -9.46
N THR A 31 11.87 1.44 -8.74
CA THR A 31 10.85 1.48 -7.69
C THR A 31 9.45 1.53 -8.32
N MET A 32 8.66 0.49 -8.09
CA MET A 32 7.28 0.37 -8.57
C MET A 32 6.30 0.27 -7.38
N PRO A 33 5.04 0.69 -7.54
CA PRO A 33 4.01 0.50 -6.50
C PRO A 33 3.79 -0.98 -6.21
N GLN A 34 3.83 -1.36 -4.93
CA GLN A 34 3.60 -2.73 -4.51
C GLN A 34 2.14 -3.12 -4.73
N THR A 35 1.93 -4.30 -5.33
CA THR A 35 0.57 -4.79 -5.63
C THR A 35 0.30 -6.23 -5.20
N PHE A 36 -0.87 -6.46 -4.62
CA PHE A 36 -1.35 -7.76 -4.14
C PHE A 36 -2.27 -8.43 -5.17
N THR A 37 -2.30 -9.76 -5.12
CA THR A 37 -3.15 -10.59 -5.98
C THR A 37 -4.60 -10.62 -5.49
N SER A 38 -4.81 -10.48 -4.18
CA SER A 38 -6.13 -10.47 -3.56
C SER A 38 -6.38 -9.24 -2.68
N ARG A 39 -7.64 -8.80 -2.65
CA ARG A 39 -8.09 -7.77 -1.71
C ARG A 39 -7.88 -8.22 -0.26
N ALA A 40 -8.06 -9.51 0.02
CA ALA A 40 -7.89 -10.04 1.38
C ALA A 40 -6.43 -9.89 1.86
N GLU A 41 -5.46 -10.19 0.99
CA GLU A 41 -4.02 -10.02 1.26
C GLU A 41 -3.69 -8.54 1.51
N ALA A 42 -4.16 -7.64 0.65
CA ALA A 42 -3.95 -6.20 0.85
C ALA A 42 -4.57 -5.69 2.17
N HIS A 43 -5.72 -6.23 2.57
CA HIS A 43 -6.34 -5.89 3.87
C HIS A 43 -5.60 -6.48 5.06
N ALA A 44 -5.02 -7.67 4.93
CA ALA A 44 -4.19 -8.29 5.96
C ALA A 44 -2.92 -7.46 6.18
N ALA A 45 -2.22 -7.09 5.11
CA ALA A 45 -1.03 -6.25 5.17
C ALA A 45 -1.29 -4.91 5.88
N ILE A 46 -2.46 -4.29 5.65
CA ILE A 46 -2.82 -3.04 6.35
C ILE A 46 -3.03 -3.29 7.85
N GLN A 47 -3.66 -4.40 8.21
CA GLN A 47 -3.89 -4.73 9.62
C GLN A 47 -2.58 -5.03 10.35
N GLU A 48 -1.68 -5.77 9.70
CA GLU A 48 -0.33 -6.05 10.22
C GLU A 48 0.45 -4.75 10.41
N PHE A 49 0.49 -3.88 9.40
CA PHE A 49 1.15 -2.57 9.52
C PHE A 49 0.58 -1.72 10.67
N LEU A 50 -0.74 -1.66 10.83
CA LEU A 50 -1.37 -0.90 11.91
C LEU A 50 -1.08 -1.50 13.30
N LEU A 51 -0.93 -2.82 13.38
CA LEU A 51 -0.53 -3.49 14.60
C LEU A 51 0.92 -3.14 14.97
N ASP A 52 1.84 -3.24 14.01
CA ASP A 52 3.24 -2.86 14.16
C ASP A 52 3.40 -1.40 14.61
N VAL A 53 2.69 -0.47 13.94
CA VAL A 53 2.66 0.95 14.33
C VAL A 53 2.16 1.12 15.76
N ARG A 54 1.11 0.38 16.15
CA ARG A 54 0.54 0.46 17.49
C ARG A 54 1.54 -0.04 18.53
N GLU A 55 2.26 -1.12 18.26
CA GLU A 55 3.31 -1.65 19.13
C GLU A 55 4.52 -0.70 19.23
N ALA A 56 4.93 -0.10 18.11
CA ALA A 56 5.97 0.92 18.06
C ALA A 56 5.58 2.19 18.84
N ASN A 57 4.32 2.62 18.73
CA ASN A 57 3.78 3.75 19.47
C ASN A 57 3.70 3.45 20.98
N ALA A 58 3.24 2.25 21.36
CA ALA A 58 3.24 1.78 22.75
C ALA A 58 4.66 1.76 23.35
N SER A 59 5.66 1.43 22.53
CA SER A 59 7.08 1.44 22.89
C SER A 59 7.72 2.85 22.85
N ARG A 60 6.95 3.90 22.55
CA ARG A 60 7.39 5.29 22.34
C ARG A 60 8.47 5.45 21.26
N TYR A 61 8.58 4.48 20.36
CA TYR A 61 9.49 4.53 19.22
C TYR A 61 8.92 5.40 18.10
N MET A 62 7.60 5.49 18.00
CA MET A 62 6.88 6.37 17.07
C MET A 62 5.88 7.25 17.80
N THR A 63 5.72 8.50 17.35
CA THR A 63 4.69 9.45 17.84
C THR A 63 3.50 9.53 16.88
N GLU A 64 3.66 9.04 15.65
CA GLU A 64 2.62 9.09 14.63
C GLU A 64 1.53 8.04 14.91
N PHE A 65 0.29 8.42 14.66
CA PHE A 65 -0.89 7.56 14.80
C PHE A 65 -1.54 7.39 13.44
N TYR A 66 -1.47 6.17 12.94
CA TYR A 66 -2.14 5.77 11.72
C TYR A 66 -3.46 5.08 12.07
N ARG A 67 -4.56 5.45 11.40
CA ARG A 67 -5.85 4.80 11.56
C ARG A 67 -6.19 4.02 10.31
N ARG A 68 -7.01 2.98 10.44
CA ARG A 68 -7.48 2.19 9.29
C ARG A 68 -8.17 3.03 8.23
N VAL A 69 -8.81 4.13 8.63
CA VAL A 69 -9.50 5.07 7.74
C VAL A 69 -8.55 5.88 6.85
N ASP A 70 -7.28 5.99 7.24
CA ASP A 70 -6.25 6.67 6.44
C ASP A 70 -5.75 5.78 5.29
N PHE A 71 -6.13 4.50 5.26
CA PHE A 71 -5.71 3.56 4.22
C PHE A 71 -6.90 3.01 3.44
N ARG A 72 -6.75 2.87 2.12
CA ARG A 72 -7.73 2.19 1.27
C ARG A 72 -7.05 1.19 0.36
N VAL A 73 -7.81 0.16 -0.03
CA VAL A 73 -7.37 -0.79 -1.04
C VAL A 73 -8.02 -0.41 -2.36
N ARG A 74 -7.21 -0.07 -3.36
CA ARG A 74 -7.66 0.28 -4.70
C ARG A 74 -7.32 -0.85 -5.67
N VAL A 75 -8.28 -1.21 -6.52
CA VAL A 75 -8.00 -2.14 -7.62
C VAL A 75 -7.24 -1.38 -8.69
N VAL A 76 -6.05 -1.89 -9.03
CA VAL A 76 -5.25 -1.40 -10.15
C VAL A 76 -5.27 -2.45 -11.25
N ARG A 77 -5.33 -1.95 -12.48
CA ARG A 77 -5.04 -2.81 -13.64
C ARG A 77 -3.52 -2.96 -13.67
N PRO A 78 -2.99 -4.11 -14.07
CA PRO A 78 -1.57 -4.18 -14.42
C PRO A 78 -1.37 -3.11 -15.49
N GLN A 79 -0.57 -2.11 -15.15
CA GLN A 79 -0.26 -1.05 -16.08
C GLN A 79 0.66 -1.70 -17.11
N ASP A 80 0.17 -1.76 -18.35
CA ASP A 80 1.02 -1.90 -19.53
C ASP A 80 1.77 -0.56 -19.63
N ASP A 81 2.70 -0.29 -18.69
CA ASP A 81 3.55 0.90 -18.71
C ASP A 81 4.66 0.70 -19.74
N ALA A 82 4.23 0.76 -20.99
CA ALA A 82 5.08 1.02 -22.13
C ALA A 82 4.40 2.08 -23.00
N GLU A 83 4.29 3.31 -22.48
CA GLU A 83 4.01 4.50 -23.28
C GLU A 83 4.87 5.63 -22.70
N ALA A 84 5.83 6.26 -23.38
CA ALA A 84 6.24 6.27 -24.78
C ALA A 84 7.68 6.84 -24.88
#